data_AF-A0A645FBR0-F1
#
_entry.id   AF-A0A645FBR0-F1
#
_cell.length_a   1.000
_cell.length_b   1.000
_cell.length_c   1.000
_cell.angle_alpha   90.00
_cell.angle_beta   90.00
_cell.angle_gamma   90.00
#
_symmetry.space_group_name_H-M   'P 1'
#
loop_
_entity.id
_entity.type
_entity.pdbx_description
1 polymer ?
#
loop_
_entity_poly.entity_id
_entity_poly.type
_entity_poly.pdbx_seq_one_letter_code
_entity_poly.pdbx_strand_id
1 'polypeptide(L)'
;MRRCNERCQRAWDEDDKYGFFRYHDKFNSLLMQSCRMPILIKLLDELENYDPITAFSKENMEHPPVTPREIALPSRTRRYEAITEHEGIYKALAQRNLKAYRKALQHHLDKVEESCLLGVAAYRMKLEDD
;
A
#
# COMPACT_ATOMS: atom_id res chain seq x y z
N MET A 1 11.87 6.74 -6.18
CA MET A 1 10.53 6.52 -6.74
C MET A 1 10.60 5.68 -8.01
N ARG A 2 11.05 6.18 -9.17
CA ARG A 2 11.13 5.40 -10.43
C ARG A 2 11.77 4.01 -10.27
N ARG A 3 12.98 3.94 -9.71
CA ARG A 3 13.69 2.67 -9.46
C ARG A 3 12.96 1.74 -8.50
N CYS A 4 12.18 2.26 -7.57
CA CYS A 4 11.35 1.44 -6.68
C CYS A 4 10.24 0.79 -7.51
N ASN A 5 9.57 1.56 -8.36
CA ASN A 5 8.50 1.04 -9.21
C ASN A 5 9.00 0.01 -10.23
N GLU A 6 10.16 0.27 -10.87
CA GLU A 6 10.80 -0.69 -11.79
C GLU A 6 11.17 -2.02 -11.10
N ARG A 7 11.67 -1.96 -9.86
CA ARG A 7 11.97 -3.17 -9.07
C ARG A 7 10.71 -3.86 -8.56
N CYS A 8 9.65 -3.10 -8.28
CA CYS A 8 8.33 -3.62 -7.93
C CYS A 8 7.74 -4.42 -9.11
N GLN A 9 7.83 -3.88 -10.33
CA GLN A 9 7.44 -4.58 -11.55
C GLN A 9 8.21 -5.87 -11.76
N ARG A 10 9.55 -5.86 -11.62
CA ARG A 10 10.35 -7.09 -11.74
C ARG A 10 9.97 -8.15 -10.72
N ALA A 11 9.78 -7.75 -9.46
CA ALA A 11 9.33 -8.67 -8.42
C ALA A 11 7.92 -9.21 -8.72
N TRP A 12 7.04 -8.40 -9.32
CA TRP A 12 5.74 -8.86 -9.80
C TRP A 12 5.88 -9.86 -10.96
N ASP A 13 6.77 -9.63 -11.92
CA ASP A 13 7.01 -10.53 -13.05
C ASP A 13 7.55 -11.89 -12.57
N GLU A 14 8.47 -11.88 -11.61
CA GLU A 14 9.13 -13.04 -11.00
C GLU A 14 8.27 -13.77 -9.94
N ASP A 15 7.05 -13.29 -9.67
CA ASP A 15 6.17 -13.76 -8.57
C ASP A 15 6.81 -13.67 -7.16
N ASP A 16 7.81 -12.80 -6.99
CA ASP A 16 8.43 -12.52 -5.70
C ASP A 16 7.55 -11.57 -4.87
N LYS A 17 6.65 -12.16 -4.07
CA LYS A 17 5.78 -11.44 -3.15
C LYS A 17 6.56 -10.56 -2.17
N TYR A 18 7.68 -11.05 -1.63
CA TYR A 18 8.44 -10.32 -0.60
C TYR A 18 9.19 -9.13 -1.21
N GLY A 19 9.82 -9.33 -2.37
CA GLY A 19 10.44 -8.26 -3.14
C GLY A 19 9.43 -7.19 -3.53
N PHE A 20 8.23 -7.59 -3.97
CA PHE A 20 7.15 -6.66 -4.31
C PHE A 20 6.84 -5.73 -3.13
N PHE A 21 6.49 -6.27 -1.97
CA PHE A 21 6.14 -5.46 -0.80
C PHE A 21 7.29 -4.59 -0.33
N ARG A 22 8.53 -5.09 -0.36
CA ARG A 22 9.72 -4.31 -0.01
C ARG A 22 9.85 -3.05 -0.87
N TYR A 23 9.68 -3.17 -2.18
CA TYR A 23 9.84 -2.03 -3.10
C TYR A 23 8.62 -1.13 -3.14
N HIS A 24 7.43 -1.68 -2.93
CA HIS A 24 6.19 -0.94 -2.73
C HIS A 24 6.29 -0.03 -1.49
N ASP A 25 6.64 -0.59 -0.33
CA ASP A 25 6.78 0.16 0.92
C ASP A 25 7.87 1.23 0.80
N LYS A 26 8.99 0.91 0.14
CA LYS A 26 10.05 1.89 -0.12
C LYS A 26 9.59 3.05 -1.00
N PHE A 27 8.66 2.84 -1.93
CA PHE A 27 8.08 3.92 -2.72
C PHE A 27 7.27 4.85 -1.80
N ASN A 28 6.40 4.30 -0.96
CA ASN A 28 5.55 5.07 -0.04
C ASN A 28 6.37 5.86 0.97
N SER A 29 7.42 5.25 1.55
CA SER A 29 8.33 5.99 2.45
C SER A 29 8.99 7.17 1.74
N LEU A 30 9.43 7.03 0.49
CA LEU A 30 10.02 8.13 -0.28
C LEU A 30 8.98 9.21 -0.60
N LEU A 31 7.72 8.82 -0.85
CA LEU A 31 6.62 9.76 -1.09
C LEU A 31 6.33 10.59 0.15
N MET A 32 6.19 9.93 1.31
CA MET A 32 6.02 10.60 2.59
C MET A 32 7.20 11.53 2.90
N GLN A 33 8.44 11.06 2.79
CA GLN A 33 9.65 11.87 3.03
C GLN A 33 9.78 13.06 2.07
N SER A 34 9.21 12.98 0.87
CA SER A 34 9.20 14.10 -0.08
C SER A 34 8.24 15.22 0.31
N CYS A 35 7.23 14.93 1.14
CA CYS A 35 6.37 15.94 1.74
C CYS A 35 7.19 16.72 2.78
N ARG A 36 7.40 18.03 2.56
CA ARG A 36 8.11 18.91 3.51
C ARG A 36 7.29 19.24 4.77
N MET A 37 6.56 18.25 5.29
CA MET A 37 5.72 18.35 6.48
C MET A 37 6.14 17.27 7.48
N PRO A 38 7.30 17.44 8.16
CA PRO A 38 7.88 16.42 9.05
C PRO A 38 6.97 16.01 10.20
N ILE A 39 6.06 16.89 10.65
CA ILE A 39 5.08 16.59 11.70
C ILE A 39 4.00 15.61 11.18
N LEU A 40 3.52 15.80 9.94
CA LEU A 40 2.57 14.89 9.33
C LEU A 40 3.19 13.53 9.03
N ILE A 41 4.47 13.48 8.64
CA ILE A 41 5.20 12.21 8.47
C ILE A 41 5.32 11.48 9.81
N LYS A 42 5.71 12.17 10.90
CA LYS A 42 5.78 11.56 12.23
C LYS A 42 4.42 11.06 12.73
N LEU A 43 3.35 11.84 12.54
CA LEU A 43 2.00 11.42 12.91
C LEU A 43 1.51 10.24 12.07
N LEU A 44 1.84 10.19 10.78
CA LEU A 44 1.51 9.04 9.92
C LEU A 44 2.33 7.81 10.28
N ASP A 45 3.62 7.95 10.62
CA ASP A 45 4.45 6.85 11.11
C ASP A 45 3.95 6.35 12.48
N GLU A 46 3.57 7.26 13.38
CA GLU A 46 2.91 6.91 14.64
C GLU A 46 1.53 6.28 14.42
N LEU A 47 0.79 6.65 13.37
CA LEU A 47 -0.51 6.07 12.99
C LEU A 47 -0.41 4.76 12.19
N GLU A 48 0.67 4.53 11.44
CA GLU A 48 0.97 3.25 10.79
C GLU A 48 1.48 2.24 11.81
N ASN A 49 2.15 2.71 12.87
CA ASN A 49 2.51 1.94 14.07
C ASN A 49 1.38 1.91 15.12
N TYR A 50 0.39 2.80 15.02
CA TYR A 50 -0.88 2.69 15.73
C TYR A 50 -1.68 1.67 14.95
N ASP A 51 -1.83 0.48 15.49
CA ASP A 51 -2.25 -0.66 14.69
C ASP A 51 -3.74 -0.95 14.92
N PRO A 52 -4.69 -0.29 14.22
CA PRO A 52 -6.10 -0.68 14.28
C PRO A 52 -6.33 -2.08 13.67
N ILE A 53 -5.32 -2.65 13.00
CA ILE A 53 -5.34 -4.01 12.46
C ILE A 53 -4.74 -5.03 13.45
N THR A 54 -3.94 -4.64 14.45
CA THR A 54 -3.65 -5.51 15.59
C THR A 54 -4.88 -5.79 16.45
N ALA A 55 -5.94 -4.98 16.36
CA ALA A 55 -7.23 -5.39 16.91
C ALA A 55 -7.74 -6.69 16.24
N PHE A 56 -7.46 -6.90 14.94
CA PHE A 56 -7.78 -8.12 14.22
C PHE A 56 -6.77 -9.26 14.45
N SER A 57 -5.50 -8.95 14.76
CA SER A 57 -4.46 -9.98 15.00
C SER A 57 -4.34 -10.45 16.45
N LYS A 58 -4.79 -9.64 17.43
CA LYS A 58 -4.68 -9.98 18.86
C LYS A 58 -5.85 -10.82 19.36
N GLU A 59 -7.00 -10.78 18.70
CA GLU A 59 -8.17 -11.55 19.13
C GLU A 59 -8.12 -13.02 18.70
N ASN A 60 -7.49 -13.36 17.56
CA ASN A 60 -7.42 -14.74 17.06
C ASN A 60 -5.96 -15.20 16.88
N MET A 61 -5.38 -15.78 17.93
CA MET A 61 -4.02 -16.37 17.94
C MET A 61 -3.87 -17.67 17.12
N GLU A 62 -4.93 -18.13 16.45
CA GLU A 62 -4.92 -19.38 15.67
C GLU A 62 -4.49 -19.20 14.20
N HIS A 63 -4.51 -17.97 13.66
CA HIS A 63 -4.08 -17.68 12.29
C HIS A 63 -2.87 -16.73 12.24
N PRO A 64 -1.95 -16.90 11.27
CA PRO A 64 -0.82 -15.98 11.12
C PRO A 64 -1.34 -14.56 10.88
N PRO A 65 -0.76 -13.54 11.54
CA PRO A 65 -1.25 -12.17 11.46
C PRO A 65 -1.19 -11.67 10.00
N VAL A 66 -2.35 -11.38 9.42
CA VAL A 66 -2.43 -10.74 8.09
C VAL A 66 -2.06 -9.28 8.24
N THR A 67 -1.10 -8.82 7.46
CA THR A 67 -0.63 -7.43 7.56
C THR A 67 -1.56 -6.47 6.81
N PRO A 68 -1.69 -5.19 7.24
CA PRO A 68 -2.49 -4.18 6.52
C PRO A 68 -2.20 -4.11 5.03
N ARG A 69 -0.93 -4.21 4.65
CA ARG A 69 -0.48 -4.23 3.25
C ARG A 69 -1.01 -5.44 2.47
N GLU A 70 -1.18 -6.59 3.11
CA GLU A 70 -1.73 -7.80 2.47
C GLU A 70 -3.24 -7.70 2.31
N ILE A 71 -3.92 -7.02 3.24
CA ILE A 71 -5.35 -6.68 3.11
C ILE A 71 -5.55 -5.71 1.95
N ALA A 72 -4.70 -4.66 1.84
CA ALA A 72 -4.80 -3.65 0.78
C ALA A 72 -4.36 -4.15 -0.60
N LEU A 73 -3.50 -5.18 -0.66
CA LEU A 73 -2.92 -5.73 -1.89
C LEU A 73 -3.08 -7.26 -1.96
N PRO A 74 -4.33 -7.77 -1.91
CA PRO A 74 -4.60 -9.19 -1.68
C PRO A 74 -4.26 -10.05 -2.90
N SER A 75 -4.40 -9.51 -4.10
CA SER A 75 -4.28 -10.25 -5.36
C SER A 75 -3.14 -9.76 -6.24
N ARG A 76 -2.67 -10.63 -7.14
CA ARG A 76 -1.66 -10.28 -8.15
C ARG A 76 -2.14 -9.16 -9.09
N THR A 77 -3.42 -9.13 -9.43
CA THR A 77 -4.03 -8.04 -10.21
C THR A 77 -3.96 -6.72 -9.48
N ARG A 78 -4.38 -6.68 -8.20
CA ARG A 78 -4.34 -5.45 -7.40
C ARG A 78 -2.90 -4.94 -7.23
N ARG A 79 -1.94 -5.84 -7.06
CA ARG A 79 -0.51 -5.51 -7.01
C ARG A 79 -0.01 -4.86 -8.32
N TYR A 80 -0.47 -5.32 -9.47
CA TYR A 80 -0.14 -4.71 -10.76
C TYR A 80 -0.77 -3.31 -10.92
N GLU A 81 -2.03 -3.14 -10.48
CA GLU A 81 -2.69 -1.84 -10.45
C GLU A 81 -1.93 -0.84 -9.58
N ALA A 82 -1.43 -1.26 -8.41
CA ALA A 82 -0.64 -0.42 -7.52
C ALA A 82 0.69 0.05 -8.16
N ILE A 83 1.35 -0.80 -8.96
CA ILE A 83 2.53 -0.39 -9.76
C ILE A 83 2.15 0.72 -10.75
N THR A 84 0.97 0.59 -11.38
CA THR A 84 0.48 1.57 -12.36
C THR A 84 0.12 2.90 -11.68
N GLU A 85 -0.51 2.85 -10.50
CA GLU A 85 -0.80 4.02 -9.66
C GLU A 85 0.49 4.76 -9.28
N HIS A 86 1.50 4.04 -8.80
CA HIS A 86 2.81 4.58 -8.46
C HIS A 86 3.51 5.23 -9.66
N GLU A 87 3.39 4.64 -10.85
CA GLU A 87 3.91 5.23 -12.08
C GLU A 87 3.22 6.55 -12.41
N GLY A 88 1.89 6.62 -12.22
CA GLY A 88 1.11 7.85 -12.40
C GLY A 88 1.55 8.97 -11.47
N ILE A 89 1.73 8.65 -10.18
CA ILE A 89 2.22 9.60 -9.17
C ILE A 89 3.62 10.09 -9.54
N TYR A 90 4.53 9.18 -9.87
CA TYR A 90 5.90 9.53 -10.26
C TYR A 90 5.94 10.40 -11.51
N LYS A 91 5.20 10.05 -12.57
CA LYS A 91 5.13 10.84 -13.81
C LYS A 91 4.66 12.27 -13.55
N ALA A 92 3.61 12.43 -12.74
CA ALA A 92 3.10 13.75 -12.39
C ALA A 92 4.12 14.59 -11.60
N LEU A 93 4.85 13.98 -10.67
CA LEU A 93 5.95 14.62 -9.95
C LEU A 93 7.09 15.04 -10.88
N ALA A 94 7.53 14.14 -11.77
CA ALA A 94 8.60 14.41 -12.72
C ALA A 94 8.27 15.58 -13.66
N GLN A 95 7.00 15.70 -14.06
CA GLN A 95 6.50 16.81 -14.88
C GLN A 95 6.22 18.08 -14.07
N ARG A 96 6.36 18.05 -12.74
CA ARG A 96 5.99 19.14 -11.82
C ARG A 96 4.54 19.61 -12.00
N ASN A 97 3.65 18.68 -12.34
CA ASN A 97 2.25 18.97 -12.62
C ASN A 97 1.39 18.71 -11.38
N LEU A 98 1.09 19.78 -10.63
CA LEU A 98 0.32 19.69 -9.38
C LEU A 98 -1.10 19.11 -9.58
N LYS A 99 -1.77 19.46 -10.68
CA LYS A 99 -3.13 18.97 -10.97
C LYS A 99 -3.12 17.47 -11.25
N ALA A 100 -2.18 17.01 -12.08
CA ALA A 100 -2.01 15.59 -12.36
C ALA A 100 -1.59 14.82 -11.10
N TYR A 101 -0.73 15.39 -10.27
CA TYR A 101 -0.26 14.78 -9.04
C TYR A 101 -1.40 14.55 -8.05
N ARG A 102 -2.23 15.58 -7.80
CA ARG A 102 -3.41 15.46 -6.94
C ARG A 102 -4.37 14.38 -7.43
N LYS A 103 -4.63 14.35 -8.74
CA LYS A 103 -5.51 13.33 -9.34
C LYS A 103 -4.94 11.93 -9.17
N ALA A 104 -3.65 11.73 -9.43
CA ALA A 104 -3.00 10.43 -9.29
C ALA A 104 -2.97 9.95 -7.83
N LEU A 105 -2.69 10.87 -6.90
CA LEU A 105 -2.68 10.55 -5.47
C LEU A 105 -4.08 10.20 -4.95
N GLN A 106 -5.11 10.97 -5.33
CA GLN A 106 -6.48 10.66 -4.95
C GLN A 106 -6.90 9.29 -5.47
N HIS A 107 -6.63 9.00 -6.75
CA HIS A 107 -6.95 7.71 -7.34
C HIS A 107 -6.27 6.53 -6.60
N HIS A 108 -5.02 6.69 -6.20
CA HIS A 108 -4.31 5.69 -5.41
C HIS A 108 -4.97 5.48 -4.04
N LEU A 109 -5.32 6.56 -3.34
CA LEU A 109 -5.99 6.49 -2.03
C LEU A 109 -7.37 5.81 -2.13
N ASP A 110 -8.18 6.20 -3.11
CA ASP A 110 -9.50 5.59 -3.35
C ASP A 110 -9.39 4.07 -3.56
N LYS A 111 -8.37 3.65 -4.33
CA LYS A 111 -8.12 2.22 -4.61
C LYS A 111 -7.62 1.45 -3.40
N VAL A 112 -6.78 2.06 -2.56
CA VAL A 112 -6.34 1.47 -1.29
C VAL A 112 -7.53 1.33 -0.34
N GLU A 113 -8.37 2.35 -0.19
CA GLU A 113 -9.58 2.30 0.65
C GLU A 113 -10.54 1.20 0.21
N GLU A 114 -10.89 1.15 -1.08
CA GLU A 114 -11.73 0.11 -1.67
C GLU A 114 -11.16 -1.29 -1.39
N SER A 115 -9.85 -1.47 -1.61
CA SER A 115 -9.18 -2.77 -1.41
C SER A 115 -9.15 -3.18 0.06
N CYS A 116 -8.91 -2.22 0.97
CA CYS A 116 -8.92 -2.47 2.41
C CYS A 116 -10.31 -2.93 2.88
N LEU A 117 -11.38 -2.26 2.46
CA LEU A 117 -12.75 -2.64 2.82
C LEU A 117 -13.09 -4.06 2.35
N LEU A 118 -12.76 -4.38 1.10
CA LEU A 118 -12.96 -5.71 0.54
C LEU A 118 -12.09 -6.77 1.24
N GLY A 119 -10.83 -6.44 1.52
CA GLY A 119 -9.89 -7.34 2.19
C GLY A 119 -10.30 -7.66 3.62
N VAL A 120 -10.78 -6.66 4.39
CA VAL A 120 -11.29 -6.88 5.75
C VAL A 120 -12.56 -7.73 5.73
N ALA A 121 -13.49 -7.47 4.80
CA ALA A 121 -14.70 -8.27 4.66
C ALA A 121 -14.38 -9.74 4.33
N ALA A 122 -13.47 -9.97 3.38
CA ALA A 122 -13.02 -11.31 3.02
C ALA A 122 -12.26 -12.03 4.15
N TYR A 123 -11.47 -11.30 4.93
CA TYR A 123 -10.79 -11.86 6.10
C TYR A 123 -11.77 -12.28 7.20
N ARG A 124 -12.81 -11.47 7.46
CA ARG A 124 -13.87 -11.80 8.43
C ARG A 124 -14.64 -13.06 8.04
N MET A 125 -15.04 -13.19 6.78
CA MET A 125 -15.73 -14.39 6.29
C MET A 125 -14.89 -15.67 6.51
N LYS A 126 -13.57 -15.61 6.28
CA LYS A 126 -12.69 -16.74 6.53
C LYS A 126 -12.61 -17.16 8.00
N LEU A 127 -12.76 -16.22 8.93
CA LEU A 127 -12.78 -16.51 10.37
C LEU A 127 -14.12 -17.07 10.86
N GLU A 128 -15.20 -16.92 10.09
CA GLU A 128 -16.54 -17.41 10.43
C GLU A 128 -16.80 -18.82 9.85
N ASP A 129 -16.03 -19.25 8.84
CA ASP A 129 -16.14 -20.54 8.16
C ASP A 129 -15.24 -21.65 8.76
N ASP A 130 -14.31 -21.31 9.67
CA ASP A 130 -13.42 -22.22 10.42
C ASP A 130 -13.98 -22.54 11.83
#